data_AF-A0A1E7FTT9-F1
#
_entry.id   AF-A0A1E7FTT9-F1
#
_cell.length_a   1.000
_cell.length_b   1.000
_cell.length_c   1.000
_cell.angle_alpha   90.00
_cell.angle_beta   90.00
_cell.angle_gamma   90.00
#
_symmetry.space_group_name_H-M   'P 1'
#
loop_
_entity.id
_entity.type
_entity.pdbx_description
1 polymer ?
#
loop_
_entity_poly.entity_id
_entity_poly.type
_entity_poly.pdbx_seq_one_letter_code
_entity_poly.pdbx_strand_id
1 'polypeptide(L)'
;MTTAGRADGEKQKKHHDYHHQHSSLSSAIIKQHDIRPYDILCGRDKTVFNRAGNRRFRVSISINIARYDAAKTKAQKTEVIKFVCNVLKKDVGMRFLKTHQQYQQHGGQERGEGEYIELSGKEIRKKVGHALRDMSVAWQELN
;
A
#
# COMPACT_ATOMS: atom_id res chain seq x y z
N MET A 1 45.04 19.00 -27.39
CA MET A 1 43.86 19.05 -28.28
C MET A 1 43.51 17.60 -28.61
N THR A 2 42.89 16.85 -27.70
CA THR A 2 41.45 16.78 -27.37
C THR A 2 40.61 16.33 -28.57
N THR A 3 40.15 15.07 -28.57
CA THR A 3 38.72 14.70 -28.48
C THR A 3 38.58 13.19 -28.31
N ALA A 4 38.07 12.77 -27.16
CA ALA A 4 37.45 11.48 -26.92
C ALA A 4 36.00 11.51 -27.43
N GLY A 5 35.56 10.47 -28.13
CA GLY A 5 34.23 10.35 -28.70
C GLY A 5 33.57 9.01 -28.34
N ARG A 6 32.82 9.06 -27.23
CA ARG A 6 31.63 8.27 -26.84
C ARG A 6 31.28 7.00 -27.64
N ALA A 7 31.31 5.86 -26.93
CA ALA A 7 30.54 4.66 -27.27
C ALA A 7 29.16 4.74 -26.61
N ASP A 8 28.11 4.74 -27.42
CA ASP A 8 26.71 4.64 -27.00
C ASP A 8 26.39 3.19 -26.62
N GLY A 9 26.23 2.95 -25.31
CA GLY A 9 25.74 1.68 -24.77
C GLY A 9 24.23 1.71 -24.58
N GLU A 10 23.48 1.19 -25.54
CA GLU A 10 22.06 0.86 -25.41
C GLU A 10 21.85 -0.17 -24.30
N LYS A 11 21.36 0.28 -23.14
CA LYS A 11 20.91 -0.61 -22.07
C LYS A 11 19.53 -1.16 -22.41
N GLN A 12 19.51 -2.42 -22.82
CA GLN A 12 18.33 -3.27 -22.97
C GLN A 12 17.44 -3.21 -21.72
N LYS A 13 16.18 -2.79 -21.92
CA LYS A 13 15.11 -2.85 -20.91
C LYS A 13 14.71 -4.32 -20.70
N LYS A 14 15.21 -4.94 -19.62
CA LYS A 14 14.70 -6.23 -19.14
C LYS A 14 13.34 -6.01 -18.48
N HIS A 15 12.28 -6.28 -19.24
CA HIS A 15 10.92 -6.42 -18.73
C HIS A 15 10.86 -7.74 -17.93
N HIS A 16 11.01 -7.67 -16.61
CA HIS A 16 10.80 -8.81 -15.73
C HIS A 16 9.30 -8.95 -15.47
N ASP A 17 8.67 -9.85 -16.23
CA ASP A 17 7.33 -10.37 -15.95
C ASP A 17 7.35 -11.10 -14.60
N TYR A 18 6.91 -10.42 -13.55
CA TYR A 18 6.70 -11.03 -12.24
C TYR A 18 5.35 -11.76 -12.25
N HIS A 19 5.40 -13.04 -12.59
CA HIS A 19 4.31 -14.00 -12.41
C HIS A 19 3.88 -14.01 -10.93
N HIS A 20 2.75 -13.36 -10.61
CA HIS A 20 2.16 -13.36 -9.27
C HIS A 20 1.55 -14.75 -9.03
N GLN A 21 2.33 -15.64 -8.41
CA GLN A 21 1.81 -16.86 -7.81
C GLN A 21 0.91 -16.47 -6.62
N HIS A 22 -0.38 -16.26 -6.89
CA HIS A 22 -1.40 -16.21 -5.85
C HIS A 22 -1.65 -17.64 -5.37
N SER A 23 -0.96 -18.01 -4.29
CA SER A 23 -1.29 -19.17 -3.47
C SER A 23 -2.75 -19.06 -3.02
N SER A 24 -3.56 -20.02 -3.47
CA SER A 24 -4.98 -20.18 -3.17
C SER A 24 -5.18 -20.59 -1.71
N LEU A 25 -5.09 -19.62 -0.80
CA LEU A 25 -5.76 -19.69 0.48
C LEU A 25 -6.98 -18.79 0.34
N SER A 26 -8.18 -19.38 0.38
CA SER A 26 -9.46 -18.69 0.29
C SER A 26 -9.52 -17.58 1.34
N SER A 27 -9.20 -16.35 0.93
CA SER A 27 -9.36 -15.19 1.78
C SER A 27 -10.85 -15.04 2.05
N ALA A 28 -11.26 -15.10 3.32
CA ALA A 28 -12.66 -15.04 3.70
C ALA A 28 -13.32 -13.80 3.08
N ILE A 29 -14.43 -14.01 2.38
CA ILE A 29 -15.22 -12.92 1.80
C ILE A 29 -15.95 -12.22 2.95
N ILE A 30 -15.74 -10.92 3.07
CA ILE A 30 -16.38 -10.02 4.02
C ILE A 30 -17.50 -9.29 3.30
N LYS A 31 -18.73 -9.34 3.83
CA LYS A 31 -19.86 -8.63 3.24
C LYS A 31 -19.89 -7.18 3.70
N GLN A 32 -20.54 -6.32 2.93
CA GLN A 32 -20.61 -4.88 3.23
C GLN A 32 -21.13 -4.56 4.64
N HIS A 33 -22.10 -5.32 5.16
CA HIS A 33 -22.65 -5.12 6.50
C HIS A 33 -21.70 -5.57 7.63
N ASP A 34 -20.68 -6.37 7.33
CA ASP A 34 -19.65 -6.83 8.29
C ASP A 34 -18.46 -5.85 8.40
N ILE A 35 -18.48 -4.76 7.63
CA ILE A 35 -17.45 -3.73 7.66
C ILE A 35 -17.59 -2.93 8.95
N ARG A 36 -16.54 -2.97 9.77
CA ARG A 36 -16.46 -2.25 11.03
C ARG A 36 -16.13 -0.78 10.78
N PRO A 37 -16.47 0.15 11.70
CA PRO A 37 -16.20 1.58 11.55
C PRO A 37 -14.72 1.93 11.32
N TYR A 38 -13.81 1.14 11.88
CA TYR A 38 -12.35 1.35 11.80
C TYR A 38 -11.65 0.48 10.75
N ASP A 39 -12.39 -0.31 9.97
CA ASP A 39 -11.79 -0.98 8.83
C ASP A 39 -11.34 0.05 7.78
N ILE A 40 -10.17 -0.21 7.21
CA ILE A 40 -9.57 0.64 6.19
C ILE A 40 -10.00 0.10 4.83
N LEU A 41 -10.85 0.84 4.13
CA LEU A 41 -11.23 0.48 2.77
C LEU A 41 -10.18 0.99 1.80
N CYS A 42 -9.54 0.08 1.09
CA CYS A 42 -8.55 0.35 0.08
C CYS A 42 -9.25 0.71 -1.22
N GLY A 43 -9.01 1.92 -1.71
CA GLY A 43 -9.58 2.44 -2.95
C GLY A 43 -9.19 3.90 -3.12
N ARG A 44 -9.61 4.49 -4.25
CA ARG A 44 -9.39 5.92 -4.55
C ARG A 44 -10.68 6.73 -4.50
N ASP A 45 -11.81 6.10 -4.21
CA ASP A 45 -13.12 6.75 -4.28
C ASP A 45 -13.31 7.75 -3.14
N LYS A 46 -14.00 8.86 -3.43
CA LYS A 46 -14.26 9.94 -2.46
C LYS A 46 -15.05 9.44 -1.24
N THR A 47 -15.94 8.47 -1.46
CA THR A 47 -16.78 7.86 -0.41
C THR A 47 -15.96 7.06 0.60
N VAL A 48 -14.92 6.34 0.16
CA VAL A 48 -14.04 5.57 1.06
C VAL A 48 -13.04 6.48 1.78
N PHE A 49 -12.63 7.58 1.16
CA PHE A 49 -11.65 8.52 1.73
C PHE A 49 -12.09 9.10 3.09
N ASN A 50 -13.37 9.39 3.25
CA ASN A 50 -13.89 10.06 4.45
C ASN A 50 -14.26 9.13 5.61
N ARG A 51 -14.16 7.81 5.44
CA ARG A 51 -14.47 6.84 6.52
C ARG A 51 -13.53 6.99 7.71
N ALA A 52 -14.03 6.70 8.91
CA ALA A 52 -13.28 6.83 10.16
C ALA A 52 -11.97 6.03 10.15
N GLY A 53 -12.00 4.77 9.69
CA GLY A 53 -10.80 3.95 9.50
C GLY A 53 -9.76 4.60 8.57
N ASN A 54 -10.19 5.14 7.43
CA ASN A 54 -9.30 5.80 6.47
C ASN A 54 -8.73 7.12 7.00
N ARG A 55 -9.51 7.88 7.80
CA ARG A 55 -9.02 9.08 8.51
C ARG A 55 -7.94 8.72 9.53
N ARG A 56 -8.21 7.72 10.38
CA ARG A 56 -7.23 7.22 11.37
C ARG A 56 -5.97 6.67 10.72
N PHE A 57 -6.12 5.99 9.58
CA PHE A 57 -4.98 5.56 8.78
C PHE A 57 -4.10 6.74 8.39
N ARG A 58 -4.67 7.80 7.80
CA ARG A 58 -3.90 8.99 7.40
C ARG A 58 -3.21 9.67 8.59
N VAL A 59 -3.89 9.80 9.74
CA VAL A 59 -3.29 10.33 10.98
C VAL A 59 -2.12 9.44 11.43
N SER A 60 -2.27 8.12 11.35
CA SER A 60 -1.20 7.19 11.72
C SER A 60 0.01 7.30 10.80
N ILE A 61 -0.20 7.61 9.52
CA ILE A 61 0.90 7.92 8.58
C ILE A 61 1.55 9.25 8.96
N SER A 62 0.77 10.30 9.24
CA SER A 62 1.31 11.63 9.53
C SER A 62 2.13 11.68 10.80
N ILE A 63 1.71 11.01 11.87
CA ILE A 63 2.51 10.96 13.12
C ILE A 63 3.84 10.19 12.96
N ASN A 64 3.95 9.33 11.93
CA ASN A 64 5.16 8.53 11.67
C ASN A 64 6.04 9.13 10.57
N ILE A 65 5.64 10.25 9.95
CA ILE A 65 6.33 10.77 8.78
C ILE A 65 7.75 11.24 9.10
N ALA A 66 7.93 11.94 10.23
CA ALA A 66 9.24 12.42 10.66
C ALA A 66 10.24 11.27 10.86
N ARG A 67 9.78 10.15 11.45
CA ARG A 67 10.60 8.95 11.63
C ARG A 67 10.94 8.28 10.30
N TYR A 68 10.01 8.28 9.34
CA TYR A 68 10.24 7.73 8.00
C TYR A 68 11.21 8.58 7.18
N ASP A 69 11.15 9.90 7.32
CA ASP A 69 12.01 10.84 6.60
C ASP A 69 13.44 10.83 7.16
N ALA A 70 13.58 10.78 8.49
CA ALA A 70 14.88 10.63 9.16
C ALA A 70 15.60 9.30 8.84
N ALA A 71 14.88 8.28 8.36
CA ALA A 71 15.46 7.01 7.94
C ALA A 71 16.20 7.14 6.60
N LYS A 72 17.53 7.04 6.64
CA LYS A 72 18.42 7.25 5.48
C LYS A 72 18.55 6.01 4.59
N THR A 73 18.42 4.82 5.17
CA THR A 73 18.59 3.56 4.42
C THR A 73 17.25 2.88 4.12
N LYS A 74 17.22 2.08 3.05
CA LYS A 74 16.06 1.25 2.70
C LYS A 74 15.66 0.29 3.83
N ALA A 75 16.64 -0.24 4.56
CA ALA A 75 16.41 -1.11 5.71
C ALA A 75 15.69 -0.34 6.83
N GLN A 76 16.18 0.84 7.20
CA GLN A 76 15.54 1.69 8.22
C GLN A 76 14.12 2.10 7.81
N LYS A 77 13.89 2.51 6.56
CA LYS A 77 12.54 2.81 6.05
C LYS A 77 11.61 1.59 6.13
N THR A 78 12.14 0.39 5.88
CA THR A 78 11.39 -0.87 6.01
C THR A 78 11.01 -1.16 7.46
N GLU A 79 11.89 -0.88 8.42
CA GLU A 79 11.58 -1.02 9.85
C GLU A 79 10.47 -0.07 10.29
N VAL A 80 10.47 1.19 9.80
CA VAL A 80 9.35 2.12 10.06
C VAL A 80 8.04 1.59 9.47
N ILE A 81 8.05 1.06 8.24
CA ILE A 81 6.85 0.46 7.62
C ILE A 81 6.34 -0.72 8.46
N LYS A 82 7.24 -1.63 8.90
CA LYS A 82 6.87 -2.77 9.75
C LYS A 82 6.28 -2.32 11.08
N PHE A 83 6.89 -1.32 11.71
CA PHE A 83 6.40 -0.72 12.95
C PHE A 83 4.97 -0.21 12.79
N VAL A 84 4.72 0.63 11.78
CA VAL A 84 3.37 1.18 11.52
C VAL A 84 2.36 0.06 11.22
N CYS A 85 2.75 -0.96 10.45
CA CYS A 85 1.88 -2.11 10.20
C CYS A 85 1.52 -2.88 11.47
N ASN A 86 2.49 -3.07 12.36
CA ASN A 86 2.28 -3.76 13.63
C ASN A 86 1.33 -2.96 14.53
N VAL A 87 1.55 -1.65 14.67
CA VAL A 87 0.64 -0.79 15.45
C VAL A 87 -0.79 -0.87 14.91
N LEU A 88 -0.96 -0.69 13.60
CA LEU A 88 -2.30 -0.69 12.99
C LEU A 88 -3.00 -2.05 13.10
N LYS A 89 -2.30 -3.16 12.87
CA LYS A 89 -2.92 -4.50 12.89
C LYS A 89 -3.03 -5.11 14.29
N LYS A 90 -1.95 -5.09 15.07
CA LYS A 90 -1.85 -5.83 16.33
C LYS A 90 -2.36 -5.01 17.51
N ASP A 91 -1.97 -3.74 17.59
CA ASP A 91 -2.27 -2.92 18.75
C ASP A 91 -3.67 -2.29 18.64
N VAL A 92 -4.04 -1.85 17.42
CA VAL A 92 -5.36 -1.22 17.17
C VAL A 92 -6.40 -2.22 16.64
N GLY A 93 -5.98 -3.33 16.02
CA GLY A 93 -6.91 -4.32 15.45
C GLY A 93 -7.56 -3.91 14.13
N MET A 94 -6.93 -3.00 13.36
CA MET A 94 -7.49 -2.54 12.08
C MET A 94 -7.32 -3.58 10.98
N ARG A 95 -8.39 -3.82 10.22
CA ARG A 95 -8.36 -4.64 9.00
C ARG A 95 -8.23 -3.73 7.78
N PHE A 96 -7.48 -4.20 6.79
CA PHE A 96 -7.37 -3.53 5.50
C PHE A 96 -8.19 -4.31 4.50
N LEU A 97 -9.26 -3.70 4.00
CA LEU A 97 -10.20 -4.35 3.11
C LEU A 97 -10.05 -3.82 1.70
N LYS A 98 -10.18 -4.69 0.71
CA LYS A 98 -10.21 -4.32 -0.71
C LYS A 98 -11.42 -5.00 -1.34
N THR A 99 -12.07 -4.33 -2.28
CA THR A 99 -13.22 -4.95 -2.97
C THR A 99 -12.75 -6.18 -3.75
N HIS A 100 -13.60 -7.20 -3.79
CA HIS A 100 -13.28 -8.47 -4.45
C HIS A 100 -13.00 -8.27 -5.94
N GLN A 101 -13.76 -7.38 -6.60
CA GLN A 101 -13.53 -6.96 -7.99
C GLN A 101 -12.10 -6.44 -8.19
N GLN A 102 -11.59 -5.59 -7.30
CA GLN A 102 -10.23 -5.06 -7.40
C GLN A 102 -9.14 -6.11 -7.10
N TYR A 103 -9.47 -7.24 -6.47
CA TYR A 103 -8.52 -8.34 -6.26
C TYR A 103 -8.39 -9.23 -7.49
N GLN A 104 -9.48 -9.44 -8.24
CA GLN A 104 -9.52 -10.32 -9.41
C GLN A 104 -9.10 -9.65 -10.74
N GLN A 105 -8.65 -8.39 -10.74
CA GLN A 105 -8.17 -7.69 -11.95
C GLN A 105 -6.94 -8.33 -12.64
N HIS A 106 -6.46 -9.49 -12.16
CA HIS A 106 -5.57 -10.42 -12.87
C HIS A 106 -6.30 -11.69 -13.36
N GLY A 107 -7.53 -11.56 -13.91
CA GLY A 107 -8.15 -12.61 -14.73
C GLY A 107 -9.36 -13.36 -14.14
N GLY A 108 -10.30 -12.69 -13.46
CA GLY A 108 -11.53 -13.33 -12.97
C GLY A 108 -12.81 -12.52 -13.21
N GLN A 109 -13.92 -13.24 -13.40
CA GLN A 109 -15.25 -12.71 -13.70
C GLN A 109 -15.74 -11.66 -12.69
N GLU A 110 -16.48 -10.68 -13.21
CA GLU A 110 -17.17 -9.64 -12.45
C GLU A 110 -18.11 -10.28 -11.40
N ARG A 111 -17.74 -10.19 -10.13
CA ARG A 111 -18.61 -10.52 -9.00
C ARG A 111 -19.14 -9.24 -8.36
N GLY A 112 -20.39 -9.32 -7.90
CA GLY A 112 -21.23 -8.19 -7.52
C GLY A 112 -20.65 -7.28 -6.44
N GLU A 113 -21.16 -6.05 -6.44
CA GLU A 113 -20.89 -5.02 -5.46
C GLU A 113 -21.08 -5.53 -4.02
N GLY A 114 -20.22 -5.08 -3.09
CA GLY A 114 -20.40 -5.36 -1.66
C GLY A 114 -19.61 -6.55 -1.09
N GLU A 115 -18.74 -7.19 -1.88
CA GLU A 115 -17.79 -8.20 -1.40
C GLU A 115 -16.39 -7.62 -1.20
N TYR A 116 -15.81 -7.90 -0.04
CA TYR A 116 -14.50 -7.41 0.37
C TYR A 116 -13.62 -8.56 0.81
N ILE A 117 -12.32 -8.38 0.66
CA ILE A 117 -11.30 -9.31 1.18
C ILE A 117 -10.35 -8.54 2.09
N GLU A 118 -9.87 -9.21 3.14
CA GLU A 118 -8.80 -8.66 3.96
C GLU A 118 -7.44 -8.83 3.25
N LEU A 119 -6.66 -7.75 3.20
CA LEU A 119 -5.33 -7.75 2.62
C LEU A 119 -4.34 -8.57 3.45
N SER A 120 -3.46 -9.26 2.75
CA SER A 120 -2.32 -9.96 3.37
C SER A 120 -1.36 -8.96 4.02
N GLY A 121 -0.55 -9.43 4.98
CA GLY A 121 0.48 -8.60 5.61
C GLY A 121 1.48 -7.99 4.61
N LYS A 122 1.72 -8.68 3.48
CA LYS A 122 2.57 -8.18 2.38
C LYS A 122 1.94 -6.98 1.68
N GLU A 123 0.66 -7.07 1.35
CA GLU A 123 -0.09 -5.99 0.70
C GLU A 123 -0.28 -4.79 1.63
N ILE A 124 -0.52 -5.03 2.92
CA ILE A 124 -0.60 -3.98 3.93
C ILE A 124 0.72 -3.21 4.02
N ARG A 125 1.87 -3.90 4.10
CA ARG A 125 3.19 -3.26 4.06
C ARG A 125 3.39 -2.43 2.80
N LYS A 126 2.96 -2.94 1.64
CA LYS A 126 3.02 -2.19 0.37
C LYS A 126 2.18 -0.91 0.46
N LYS A 127 0.94 -1.00 0.95
CA LYS A 127 0.02 0.14 1.10
C LYS A 127 0.55 1.19 2.08
N VAL A 128 1.04 0.77 3.25
CA VAL A 128 1.67 1.66 4.23
C VAL A 128 2.91 2.33 3.65
N GLY A 129 3.77 1.57 2.96
CA GLY A 129 4.96 2.10 2.32
C GLY A 129 4.65 3.12 1.22
N HIS A 130 3.59 2.93 0.43
CA HIS A 130 3.14 3.95 -0.52
C HIS A 130 2.64 5.19 0.19
N ALA A 131 1.77 5.05 1.19
CA ALA A 131 1.23 6.20 1.91
C ALA A 131 2.32 7.05 2.61
N LEU A 132 3.34 6.40 3.20
CA LEU A 132 4.49 7.11 3.78
C LEU A 132 5.33 7.84 2.73
N ARG A 133 5.54 7.24 1.55
CA ARG A 133 6.27 7.90 0.45
C ARG A 133 5.49 9.11 -0.08
N ASP A 134 4.21 8.93 -0.36
CA ASP A 134 3.35 10.00 -0.89
C ASP A 134 3.29 11.17 0.09
N MET A 135 3.16 10.88 1.40
CA MET A 135 3.17 11.91 2.43
C MET A 135 4.54 12.56 2.64
N SER A 136 5.65 11.82 2.43
CA SER A 136 7.01 12.37 2.58
C SER A 136 7.30 13.39 1.50
N VAL A 137 6.88 13.11 0.26
CA VAL A 137 6.93 14.09 -0.85
C VAL A 137 6.12 15.33 -0.50
N ALA A 138 4.86 15.17 -0.10
CA ALA A 138 4.01 16.31 0.27
C ALA A 138 4.53 17.09 1.48
N TRP A 139 5.22 16.43 2.42
CA TRP A 139 5.80 17.08 3.60
C TRP A 139 7.04 17.91 3.26
N GLN A 140 7.82 17.48 2.27
CA GLN A 140 8.98 18.21 1.76
C GLN A 140 8.59 19.45 0.93
N GLU A 141 7.38 19.49 0.37
CA GLU A 141 6.87 20.67 -0.36
C GLU A 141 6.42 21.81 0.58
N LEU A 142 6.22 21.51 1.88
CA LEU A 142 5.71 22.44 2.88
C LEU A 142 6.80 23.02 3.80
N ASN A 143 8.00 22.45 3.78
CA ASN A 143 9.15 22.82 4.64
C ASN A 143 10.36 23.19 3.78
#